data_AF-A0A974DNS2-F1
#
_entry.id   AF-A0A974DNS2-F1
#
_cell.length_a   1.000
_cell.length_b   1.000
_cell.length_c   1.000
_cell.angle_alpha   90.00
_cell.angle_beta   90.00
_cell.angle_gamma   90.00
#
_symmetry.space_group_name_H-M   'P 1'
#
loop_
_entity.id
_entity.type
_entity.pdbx_description
1 polymer ?
#
loop_
_entity_poly.entity_id
_entity_poly.type
_entity_poly.pdbx_seq_one_letter_code
_entity_poly.pdbx_strand_id
1 'polypeptide(L)'
;MAAVSQSQPVRQPCIYHSCYKVVINLKKPLQPIQMNSKQVALEMFSLCSQLDVLIKGEVKQIQEQFADDVSHDVSLGEYATLHTLGTEIVERMKECLANLPEPIPCLEDYLDTSGLSMLFPRVEIYIIHERPVDMLEKPPMDEYYIHIGKLNQLLVLSQQLEDDVKHLGSHKYVAHQLSVLYKVLSYFSGYPSLDLPKRDIEANFKFVKSALATIDGSRQEPVLPAQLLTWLLELTQTIITTVSSLPEELTGEIMPVLAYSLLQ
;
A
#
# COMPACT_ATOMS: atom_id res chain seq x y z
N MET A 1 3.24 -13.75 -57.20
CA MET A 1 2.67 -14.98 -56.61
C MET A 1 3.74 -15.62 -55.74
N ALA A 2 3.63 -15.48 -54.42
CA ALA A 2 4.58 -16.09 -53.48
C ALA A 2 4.07 -17.48 -53.10
N ALA A 3 4.86 -18.51 -53.36
CA ALA A 3 4.57 -19.87 -52.92
C ALA A 3 4.93 -20.00 -51.43
N VAL A 4 3.93 -20.02 -50.56
CA VAL A 4 4.12 -20.43 -49.17
C VAL A 4 4.08 -21.96 -49.15
N SER A 5 5.25 -22.59 -49.11
CA SER A 5 5.35 -24.03 -48.87
C SER A 5 4.91 -24.32 -47.44
N GLN A 6 3.69 -24.83 -47.25
CA GLN A 6 3.26 -25.38 -45.97
C GLN A 6 4.00 -26.70 -45.78
N SER A 7 5.04 -26.71 -44.93
CA SER A 7 5.66 -27.94 -44.46
C SER A 7 4.69 -28.65 -43.52
N GLN A 8 4.37 -29.91 -43.81
CA GLN A 8 3.63 -30.74 -42.86
C GLN A 8 4.53 -31.05 -41.65
N PRO A 9 3.97 -31.07 -40.42
CA PRO A 9 4.74 -31.41 -39.23
C PRO A 9 5.28 -32.83 -39.34
N VAL A 10 6.60 -32.98 -39.15
CA VAL A 10 7.34 -34.26 -39.29
C VAL A 10 6.87 -35.31 -38.26
N ARG A 11 6.26 -34.88 -37.15
CA ARG A 11 5.56 -35.74 -36.19
C ARG A 11 4.36 -35.02 -35.59
N GLN A 12 3.26 -35.73 -35.40
CA GLN A 12 2.18 -35.31 -34.52
C GLN A 12 2.55 -35.65 -33.06
N PRO A 13 2.31 -34.75 -32.09
CA PRO A 13 2.42 -35.08 -30.67
C PRO A 13 1.54 -36.31 -30.37
N CYS A 14 2.11 -37.34 -29.74
CA CYS A 14 1.33 -38.49 -29.32
C CYS A 14 0.21 -38.04 -28.36
N ILE A 15 -0.93 -38.74 -28.40
CA ILE A 15 -2.03 -38.56 -27.45
C ILE A 15 -1.45 -38.68 -26.03
N TYR A 16 -1.56 -37.62 -25.25
CA TYR A 16 -1.08 -37.60 -23.87
C TYR A 16 -1.80 -38.67 -23.06
N HIS A 17 -1.09 -39.71 -22.66
CA HIS A 17 -1.65 -40.77 -21.83
C HIS A 17 -1.83 -40.26 -20.40
N SER A 18 -3.04 -40.39 -19.88
CA SER A 18 -3.41 -39.89 -18.54
C SER A 18 -2.60 -40.50 -17.40
N CYS A 19 -1.97 -41.67 -17.61
CA CYS A 19 -1.05 -42.28 -16.64
C CYS A 19 0.26 -41.49 -16.45
N TYR A 20 0.62 -40.61 -17.40
CA TYR A 20 1.74 -39.68 -17.28
C TYR A 20 1.31 -38.27 -16.85
N LYS A 21 0.03 -38.11 -16.41
CA LYS A 21 -0.48 -36.84 -15.88
C LYS A 21 0.24 -36.48 -14.59
N VAL A 22 1.16 -35.54 -14.68
CA VAL A 22 1.81 -34.93 -13.52
C VAL A 22 0.95 -33.76 -13.06
N VAL A 23 0.51 -33.79 -11.80
CA VAL A 23 -0.10 -32.62 -11.17
C VAL A 23 1.03 -31.63 -10.87
N ILE A 24 1.17 -30.62 -11.71
CA ILE A 24 2.13 -29.53 -11.47
C ILE A 24 1.47 -28.54 -10.52
N ASN A 25 1.85 -28.59 -9.24
CA ASN A 25 1.47 -27.57 -8.28
C ASN A 25 2.41 -26.36 -8.42
N LEU A 26 2.13 -25.49 -9.39
CA LEU A 26 2.88 -24.25 -9.61
C LEU A 26 2.88 -23.32 -8.37
N LYS A 27 1.88 -23.48 -7.50
CA LYS A 27 1.64 -22.59 -6.36
C LYS A 27 2.15 -23.13 -5.01
N LYS A 28 2.56 -24.40 -4.91
CA LYS A 28 3.04 -24.97 -3.64
C LYS A 28 4.58 -25.00 -3.60
N PRO A 29 5.21 -24.57 -2.50
CA PRO A 29 6.66 -24.68 -2.37
C PRO A 29 7.08 -26.15 -2.40
N LEU A 30 8.26 -26.42 -2.97
CA LEU A 30 8.81 -27.78 -3.08
C LEU A 30 9.07 -28.42 -1.71
N GLN A 31 9.19 -27.61 -0.65
CA GLN A 31 9.27 -28.03 0.73
C GLN A 31 8.22 -27.29 1.57
N PRO A 32 7.54 -27.98 2.51
CA PRO A 32 6.64 -27.31 3.44
C PRO A 32 7.46 -26.37 4.33
N ILE A 33 7.11 -25.09 4.30
CA ILE A 33 7.69 -24.08 5.19
C ILE A 33 7.03 -24.29 6.55
N GLN A 34 7.77 -24.84 7.51
CA GLN A 34 7.29 -24.87 8.89
C GLN A 34 7.38 -23.48 9.49
N MET A 35 6.24 -22.92 9.86
CA MET A 35 6.15 -21.62 10.52
C MET A 35 6.07 -21.82 12.04
N ASN A 36 6.80 -21.02 12.80
CA ASN A 36 6.56 -20.90 14.25
C ASN A 36 5.34 -19.98 14.50
N SER A 37 4.85 -19.94 15.74
CA SER A 37 3.64 -19.16 16.09
C SER A 37 3.74 -17.67 15.74
N LYS A 38 4.93 -17.06 15.87
CA LYS A 38 5.13 -15.65 15.49
C LYS A 38 5.06 -15.44 13.99
N GLN A 39 5.60 -16.37 13.21
CA GLN A 39 5.50 -16.36 11.75
C GLN A 39 4.06 -16.57 11.29
N VAL A 40 3.30 -17.44 11.98
CA VAL A 40 1.86 -17.60 11.74
C VAL A 40 1.11 -16.30 12.03
N ALA A 41 1.38 -15.63 13.15
CA ALA A 41 0.74 -14.37 13.49
C ALA A 41 1.02 -13.25 12.47
N LEU A 42 2.26 -13.16 11.96
CA LEU A 42 2.65 -12.20 10.93
C LEU A 42 2.02 -12.51 9.57
N GLU A 43 2.03 -13.78 9.16
CA GLU A 43 1.41 -14.19 7.90
C GLU A 43 -0.11 -14.01 7.98
N MET A 44 -0.75 -14.34 9.10
CA MET A 44 -2.18 -14.12 9.28
C MET A 44 -2.54 -12.64 9.21
N PHE A 45 -1.77 -11.77 9.86
CA PHE A 45 -1.94 -10.32 9.75
C PHE A 45 -1.82 -9.82 8.30
N SER A 46 -0.83 -10.34 7.56
CA SER A 46 -0.61 -10.02 6.15
C SER A 46 -1.78 -10.49 5.26
N LEU A 47 -2.28 -11.71 5.49
CA LEU A 47 -3.43 -12.26 4.76
C LEU A 47 -4.71 -11.49 5.09
N CYS A 48 -4.94 -11.12 6.35
CA CYS A 48 -6.06 -10.26 6.74
C CYS A 48 -5.98 -8.91 6.04
N SER A 49 -4.80 -8.29 6.02
CA SER A 49 -4.56 -7.02 5.31
C SER A 49 -4.88 -7.10 3.82
N GLN A 50 -4.45 -8.18 3.16
CA GLN A 50 -4.72 -8.41 1.74
C GLN A 50 -6.21 -8.59 1.47
N LEU A 51 -6.88 -9.43 2.26
CA LEU A 51 -8.30 -9.71 2.10
C LEU A 51 -9.16 -8.47 2.42
N ASP A 52 -8.83 -7.72 3.46
CA ASP A 52 -9.52 -6.48 3.83
C ASP A 52 -9.51 -5.45 2.70
N VAL A 53 -8.36 -5.25 2.05
CA VAL A 53 -8.22 -4.32 0.91
C VAL A 53 -9.04 -4.80 -0.29
N LEU A 54 -9.07 -6.11 -0.57
CA LEU A 54 -9.89 -6.67 -1.65
C LEU A 54 -11.39 -6.45 -1.37
N ILE A 55 -11.85 -6.77 -0.16
CA ILE A 55 -13.24 -6.57 0.27
C ILE A 55 -13.63 -5.10 0.16
N LYS A 56 -12.79 -4.19 0.65
CA LYS A 56 -13.03 -2.75 0.58
C LYS A 56 -13.15 -2.26 -0.87
N GLY A 57 -12.30 -2.77 -1.76
CA GLY A 57 -12.38 -2.46 -3.19
C GLY A 57 -13.71 -2.90 -3.81
N GLU A 58 -14.16 -4.11 -3.48
CA GLU A 58 -15.41 -4.68 -3.98
C GLU A 58 -16.64 -3.92 -3.46
N VAL A 59 -16.70 -3.64 -2.16
CA VAL A 59 -17.80 -2.85 -1.57
C VAL A 59 -17.91 -1.48 -2.25
N LYS A 60 -16.77 -0.81 -2.47
CA LYS A 60 -16.74 0.49 -3.15
C LYS A 60 -17.23 0.39 -4.59
N GLN A 61 -16.80 -0.64 -5.34
CA GLN A 61 -17.25 -0.87 -6.71
C GLN A 61 -18.77 -1.11 -6.77
N ILE A 62 -19.30 -1.91 -5.84
CA ILE A 62 -20.74 -2.16 -5.71
C ILE A 62 -21.49 -0.86 -5.43
N GLN A 63 -21.01 -0.04 -4.49
CA GLN A 63 -21.62 1.25 -4.17
C GLN A 63 -21.61 2.23 -5.35
N GLU A 64 -20.52 2.31 -6.10
CA GLU A 64 -20.41 3.16 -7.30
C GLU A 64 -21.37 2.71 -8.40
N GLN A 65 -21.55 1.40 -8.59
CA GLN A 65 -22.52 0.84 -9.55
C GLN A 65 -23.98 1.13 -9.18
N PHE A 66 -24.32 1.25 -7.89
CA PHE A 66 -25.67 1.65 -7.47
C PHE A 66 -25.91 3.16 -7.55
N ALA A 67 -24.85 3.97 -7.56
CA ALA A 67 -24.94 5.43 -7.66
C ALA A 67 -25.10 5.91 -9.12
N ASP A 68 -24.46 5.21 -10.06
CA ASP A 68 -24.66 5.42 -11.50
C ASP A 68 -25.77 4.49 -11.99
N ASP A 69 -26.99 5.02 -12.15
CA ASP A 69 -28.19 4.37 -12.69
C ASP A 69 -28.05 3.98 -14.19
N VAL A 70 -26.84 3.61 -14.63
CA VAL A 70 -26.52 3.18 -15.98
C VAL A 70 -26.35 1.67 -15.96
N SER A 71 -27.29 1.00 -16.62
CA SER A 71 -27.23 -0.41 -17.00
C SER A 71 -25.99 -0.67 -17.87
N HIS A 72 -24.82 -0.75 -17.26
CA HIS A 72 -23.69 -1.42 -17.85
C HIS A 72 -23.66 -2.85 -17.34
N ASP A 73 -23.88 -3.74 -18.30
CA ASP A 73 -23.66 -5.18 -18.25
C ASP A 73 -22.16 -5.41 -17.92
N VAL A 74 -21.76 -5.20 -16.67
CA VAL A 74 -20.40 -5.47 -16.20
C VAL A 74 -20.31 -6.96 -15.98
N SER A 75 -19.72 -7.61 -16.99
CA SER A 75 -19.18 -8.95 -17.03
C SER A 75 -19.10 -9.66 -15.67
N LEU A 76 -19.88 -10.73 -15.52
CA LEU A 76 -19.77 -11.80 -14.51
C LEU A 76 -18.32 -12.28 -14.25
N GLY A 77 -17.35 -11.93 -15.10
CA GLY A 77 -15.93 -12.27 -14.94
C GLY A 77 -15.17 -11.51 -13.83
N GLU A 78 -15.54 -10.27 -13.48
CA GLU A 78 -14.80 -9.51 -12.44
C GLU A 78 -15.18 -9.97 -11.03
N TYR A 79 -16.48 -10.19 -10.78
CA TYR A 79 -16.99 -10.77 -9.53
C TYR A 79 -16.43 -12.19 -9.29
N ALA A 80 -16.34 -13.00 -10.35
CA ALA A 80 -15.74 -14.32 -10.27
C ALA A 80 -14.24 -14.29 -9.95
N THR A 81 -13.51 -13.25 -10.38
CA THR A 81 -12.08 -13.10 -10.09
C THR A 81 -11.84 -12.76 -8.62
N LEU A 82 -12.65 -11.86 -8.04
CA LEU A 82 -12.56 -11.47 -6.63
C LEU A 82 -12.94 -12.61 -5.69
N HIS A 83 -14.07 -13.28 -5.93
CA HIS A 83 -14.46 -14.46 -5.15
C HIS A 83 -13.37 -15.55 -5.17
N THR A 84 -12.74 -15.77 -6.33
CA THR A 84 -11.63 -16.73 -6.46
C THR A 84 -10.43 -16.32 -5.61
N LEU A 85 -10.02 -15.04 -5.66
CA LEU A 85 -8.91 -14.52 -4.87
C LEU A 85 -9.20 -14.53 -3.37
N GLY A 86 -10.40 -14.13 -2.95
CA GLY A 86 -10.83 -14.16 -1.56
C GLY A 86 -10.82 -15.59 -0.99
N THR A 87 -11.38 -16.54 -1.75
CA THR A 87 -11.32 -17.97 -1.41
C THR A 87 -9.88 -18.47 -1.31
N GLU A 88 -9.00 -18.10 -2.25
CA GLU A 88 -7.59 -18.49 -2.22
C GLU A 88 -6.86 -17.94 -0.98
N ILE A 89 -7.16 -16.71 -0.55
CA ILE A 89 -6.58 -16.13 0.66
C ILE A 89 -7.11 -16.85 1.91
N VAL A 90 -8.42 -17.13 2.00
CA VAL A 90 -9.00 -17.88 3.13
C VAL A 90 -8.40 -19.28 3.24
N GLU A 91 -8.19 -19.98 2.12
CA GLU A 91 -7.51 -21.28 2.15
C GLU A 91 -6.06 -21.15 2.60
N ARG A 92 -5.32 -20.10 2.19
CA ARG A 92 -3.97 -19.83 2.71
C ARG A 92 -3.98 -19.53 4.20
N MET A 93 -5.00 -18.86 4.73
CA MET A 93 -5.15 -18.62 6.17
C MET A 93 -5.30 -19.95 6.92
N LYS A 94 -6.15 -20.87 6.42
CA LYS A 94 -6.32 -22.22 7.00
C LYS A 94 -5.02 -23.04 6.91
N GLU A 95 -4.31 -22.99 5.77
CA GLU A 95 -3.00 -23.63 5.62
C GLU A 95 -1.96 -23.04 6.59
N CYS A 96 -2.03 -21.74 6.87
CA CYS A 96 -1.17 -21.07 7.85
C CYS A 96 -1.41 -21.62 9.27
N LEU A 97 -2.68 -21.73 9.70
CA LEU A 97 -3.05 -22.27 11.01
C LEU A 97 -2.63 -23.72 11.22
N ALA A 98 -2.52 -24.52 10.15
CA ALA A 98 -2.02 -25.89 10.23
C ALA A 98 -0.56 -26.01 10.74
N ASN A 99 0.16 -24.90 10.87
CA ASN A 99 1.49 -24.86 11.49
C ASN A 99 1.46 -24.73 13.03
N LEU A 100 0.29 -24.47 13.62
CA LEU A 100 0.14 -24.36 15.07
C LEU A 100 0.05 -25.74 15.74
N PRO A 101 0.42 -25.86 17.03
CA PRO A 101 0.28 -27.10 17.77
C PRO A 101 -1.18 -27.52 17.92
N GLU A 102 -1.44 -28.83 18.02
CA GLU A 102 -2.78 -29.33 18.29
C GLU A 102 -3.26 -28.94 19.71
N PRO A 103 -4.56 -28.60 19.89
CA PRO A 103 -5.59 -28.54 18.85
C PRO A 103 -5.46 -27.30 17.96
N ILE A 104 -5.52 -27.49 16.65
CA ILE A 104 -5.48 -26.40 15.67
C ILE A 104 -6.80 -25.61 15.81
N PRO A 105 -6.75 -24.29 16.09
CA PRO A 105 -7.95 -23.47 16.21
C PRO A 105 -8.64 -23.34 14.84
N CYS A 106 -9.96 -23.16 14.82
CA CYS A 106 -10.63 -22.72 13.61
C CYS A 106 -10.27 -21.25 13.31
N LEU A 107 -10.58 -20.79 12.10
CA LEU A 107 -10.12 -19.49 11.64
C LEU A 107 -10.76 -18.36 12.46
N GLU A 108 -12.05 -18.44 12.72
CA GLU A 108 -12.83 -17.50 13.50
C GLU A 108 -12.27 -17.39 14.93
N ASP A 109 -12.11 -18.52 15.63
CA ASP A 109 -11.55 -18.57 16.98
C ASP A 109 -10.14 -17.96 17.05
N TYR A 110 -9.30 -18.21 16.03
CA TYR A 110 -7.98 -17.62 15.97
C TYR A 110 -8.04 -16.09 15.78
N LEU A 111 -8.87 -15.60 14.87
CA LEU A 111 -9.00 -14.16 14.63
C LEU A 111 -9.48 -13.42 15.88
N ASP A 112 -10.42 -14.00 16.63
CA ASP A 112 -10.91 -13.45 17.89
C ASP A 112 -9.85 -13.44 18.99
N THR A 113 -9.22 -14.58 19.23
CA THR A 113 -8.22 -14.71 20.31
C THR A 113 -6.94 -13.93 20.05
N SER A 114 -6.57 -13.74 18.77
CA SER A 114 -5.43 -12.93 18.36
C SER A 114 -5.76 -11.42 18.30
N GLY A 115 -7.02 -11.04 18.37
CA GLY A 115 -7.47 -9.64 18.21
C GLY A 115 -7.46 -9.14 16.77
N LEU A 116 -7.29 -10.02 15.78
CA LEU A 116 -7.35 -9.68 14.37
C LEU A 116 -8.77 -9.36 13.91
N SER A 117 -9.81 -9.94 14.51
CA SER A 117 -11.21 -9.58 14.20
C SER A 117 -11.50 -8.11 14.50
N MET A 118 -10.92 -7.57 15.58
CA MET A 118 -11.04 -6.16 15.94
C MET A 118 -10.32 -5.24 14.95
N LEU A 119 -9.16 -5.65 14.42
CA LEU A 119 -8.42 -4.86 13.43
C LEU A 119 -9.03 -4.96 12.03
N PHE A 120 -9.50 -6.15 11.65
CA PHE A 120 -10.00 -6.48 10.32
C PHE A 120 -11.45 -7.00 10.36
N PRO A 121 -12.44 -6.20 10.84
CA PRO A 121 -13.81 -6.68 10.98
C PRO A 121 -14.46 -7.07 9.65
N ARG A 122 -14.04 -6.47 8.53
CA ARG A 122 -14.46 -6.88 7.18
C ARG A 122 -14.08 -8.32 6.87
N VAL A 123 -12.89 -8.74 7.29
CA VAL A 123 -12.35 -10.08 7.04
C VAL A 123 -13.15 -11.11 7.82
N GLU A 124 -13.42 -10.86 9.10
CA GLU A 124 -14.26 -11.72 9.94
C GLU A 124 -15.65 -11.93 9.32
N ILE A 125 -16.31 -10.83 8.95
CA ILE A 125 -17.65 -10.88 8.34
C ILE A 125 -17.61 -11.63 7.00
N TYR A 126 -16.57 -11.42 6.19
CA TYR A 126 -16.40 -12.11 4.92
C TYR A 126 -16.23 -13.62 5.11
N ILE A 127 -15.47 -14.06 6.11
CA ILE A 127 -15.29 -15.49 6.41
C ILE A 127 -16.62 -16.14 6.79
N ILE A 128 -17.46 -15.44 7.56
CA ILE A 128 -18.77 -15.95 8.00
C ILE A 128 -19.79 -16.01 6.85
N HIS A 129 -19.81 -15.00 5.99
CA HIS A 129 -20.86 -14.84 4.97
C HIS A 129 -20.44 -15.23 3.56
N GLU A 130 -19.15 -15.51 3.35
CA GLU A 130 -18.52 -15.80 2.05
C GLU A 130 -18.78 -14.71 0.99
N ARG A 131 -19.02 -13.47 1.43
CA ARG A 131 -19.27 -12.32 0.56
C ARG A 131 -18.88 -11.01 1.24
N PRO A 132 -18.49 -9.98 0.48
CA PRO A 132 -18.32 -8.63 1.01
C PRO A 132 -19.62 -8.10 1.58
N VAL A 133 -19.51 -7.38 2.69
CA VAL A 133 -20.63 -6.69 3.31
C VAL A 133 -20.19 -5.26 3.59
N ASP A 134 -21.09 -4.32 3.33
CA ASP A 134 -20.86 -2.92 3.66
C ASP A 134 -20.83 -2.73 5.17
N MET A 135 -19.86 -1.95 5.65
CA MET A 135 -19.62 -1.77 7.07
C MET A 135 -20.39 -0.57 7.59
N LEU A 136 -21.13 -0.76 8.68
CA LEU A 136 -21.82 0.35 9.36
C LEU A 136 -20.83 1.33 10.00
N GLU A 137 -19.76 0.79 10.58
CA GLU A 137 -18.69 1.55 11.22
C GLU A 137 -17.40 1.48 10.41
N LYS A 138 -16.61 2.56 10.42
CA LYS A 138 -15.34 2.61 9.70
C LYS A 138 -14.32 1.66 10.36
N PRO A 139 -13.79 0.66 9.64
CA PRO A 139 -12.81 -0.26 10.21
C PRO A 139 -11.50 0.44 10.61
N PRO A 140 -10.84 0.02 11.72
CA PRO A 140 -9.64 0.70 12.24
C PRO A 140 -8.49 0.81 11.25
N MET A 141 -8.30 -0.23 10.44
CA MET A 141 -7.20 -0.30 9.47
C MET A 141 -7.31 0.73 8.34
N ASP A 142 -8.49 1.32 8.11
CA ASP A 142 -8.66 2.35 7.09
C ASP A 142 -7.84 3.60 7.39
N GLU A 143 -7.83 4.07 8.64
CA GLU A 143 -7.03 5.24 9.04
C GLU A 143 -5.54 4.89 9.10
N TYR A 144 -5.21 3.70 9.60
CA TYR A 144 -3.83 3.20 9.64
C TYR A 144 -3.14 3.28 8.26
N TYR A 145 -3.76 2.74 7.21
CA TYR A 145 -3.15 2.72 5.87
C TYR A 145 -3.00 4.13 5.29
N ILE A 146 -3.99 5.00 5.51
CA ILE A 146 -3.93 6.39 5.07
C ILE A 146 -2.78 7.09 5.78
N HIS A 147 -2.69 6.95 7.10
CA HIS A 147 -1.69 7.62 7.93
C HIS A 147 -0.26 7.17 7.60
N ILE A 148 0.01 5.86 7.57
CA ILE A 148 1.31 5.32 7.16
C ILE A 148 1.65 5.73 5.73
N GLY A 149 0.68 5.69 4.81
CA GLY A 149 0.85 6.15 3.45
C GLY A 149 1.27 7.63 3.38
N LYS A 150 0.69 8.49 4.23
CA LYS A 150 1.03 9.91 4.32
C LYS A 150 2.40 10.16 4.95
N LEU A 151 2.76 9.42 6.00
CA LEU A 151 4.08 9.48 6.61
C LEU A 151 5.17 9.07 5.60
N ASN A 152 4.94 7.97 4.87
CA ASN A 152 5.85 7.52 3.84
C ASN A 152 5.97 8.54 2.68
N GLN A 153 4.85 9.10 2.22
CA GLN A 153 4.87 10.18 1.22
C GLN A 153 5.70 11.37 1.69
N LEU A 154 5.52 11.78 2.95
CA LEU A 154 6.22 12.90 3.55
C LEU A 154 7.73 12.65 3.61
N LEU A 155 8.14 11.45 4.04
CA LEU A 155 9.53 11.03 4.10
C LEU A 155 10.19 11.02 2.72
N VAL A 156 9.58 10.33 1.75
CA VAL A 156 10.14 10.14 0.41
C VAL A 156 10.23 11.48 -0.34
N LEU A 157 9.21 12.33 -0.25
CA LEU A 157 9.24 13.65 -0.89
C LEU A 157 10.33 14.55 -0.29
N SER A 158 10.55 14.45 1.02
CA SER A 158 11.61 15.22 1.69
C SER A 158 13.00 14.76 1.26
N GLN A 159 13.23 13.45 1.21
CA GLN A 159 14.50 12.85 0.73
C GLN A 159 14.76 13.21 -0.72
N GLN A 160 13.75 13.08 -1.58
CA GLN A 160 13.87 13.43 -3.00
C GLN A 160 14.23 14.90 -3.19
N LEU A 161 13.56 15.80 -2.46
CA LEU A 161 13.83 17.24 -2.55
C LEU A 161 15.22 17.59 -2.05
N GLU A 162 15.68 16.95 -0.97
CA GLU A 162 17.03 17.10 -0.46
C GLU A 162 18.09 16.66 -1.48
N ASP A 163 17.91 15.46 -2.06
CA ASP A 163 18.82 14.92 -3.06
C ASP A 163 18.84 15.78 -4.33
N ASP A 164 17.68 16.24 -4.79
CA ASP A 164 17.58 17.07 -5.98
C ASP A 164 18.33 18.41 -5.80
N VAL A 165 18.20 19.03 -4.64
CA VAL A 165 18.86 20.32 -4.34
C VAL A 165 20.37 20.17 -4.15
N LYS A 166 20.85 19.01 -3.70
CA LYS A 166 22.29 18.74 -3.55
C LYS A 166 22.97 18.40 -4.87
N HIS A 167 22.27 17.68 -5.75
CA HIS A 167 22.93 17.01 -6.88
C HIS A 167 22.53 17.53 -8.25
N LEU A 168 21.38 18.21 -8.39
CA LEU A 168 20.97 18.76 -9.69
C LEU A 168 21.64 20.11 -9.96
N GLY A 169 22.08 20.30 -11.21
CA GLY A 169 22.57 21.60 -11.69
C GLY A 169 21.47 22.65 -11.89
N SER A 170 20.20 22.23 -11.86
CA SER A 170 19.02 23.09 -12.06
C SER A 170 17.99 22.87 -10.96
N HIS A 171 17.48 23.97 -10.39
CA HIS A 171 16.47 23.98 -9.34
C HIS A 171 15.07 24.40 -9.86
N LYS A 172 14.81 24.30 -11.18
CA LYS A 172 13.55 24.76 -11.81
C LYS A 172 12.28 24.15 -11.21
N TYR A 173 12.35 22.92 -10.69
CA TYR A 173 11.20 22.20 -10.15
C TYR A 173 11.05 22.29 -8.63
N VAL A 174 12.01 22.91 -7.93
CA VAL A 174 12.03 22.95 -6.46
C VAL A 174 10.78 23.63 -5.91
N ALA A 175 10.32 24.73 -6.51
CA ALA A 175 9.07 25.37 -6.07
C ALA A 175 7.85 24.45 -6.19
N HIS A 176 7.81 23.61 -7.24
CA HIS A 176 6.73 22.65 -7.42
C HIS A 176 6.83 21.50 -6.41
N GLN A 177 8.01 20.90 -6.27
CA GLN A 177 8.26 19.83 -5.30
C GLN A 177 7.94 20.27 -3.87
N LEU A 178 8.35 21.47 -3.49
CA LEU A 178 8.03 22.09 -2.21
C LEU A 178 6.52 22.26 -2.01
N SER A 179 5.78 22.62 -3.06
CA SER A 179 4.31 22.74 -3.00
C SER A 179 3.62 21.38 -2.79
N VAL A 180 4.16 20.31 -3.39
CA VAL A 180 3.67 18.94 -3.22
C VAL A 180 3.96 18.47 -1.79
N LEU A 181 5.18 18.70 -1.30
CA LEU A 181 5.57 18.42 0.08
C LEU A 181 4.66 19.13 1.09
N TYR A 182 4.42 20.44 0.89
CA TYR A 182 3.51 21.23 1.72
C TYR A 182 2.07 20.67 1.74
N LYS A 183 1.57 20.19 0.60
CA LYS A 183 0.23 19.58 0.53
C LYS A 183 0.15 18.30 1.38
N VAL A 184 1.21 17.50 1.41
CA VAL A 184 1.28 16.31 2.27
C VAL A 184 1.44 16.73 3.74
N LEU A 185 2.30 17.69 4.06
CA LEU A 185 2.42 18.25 5.42
C LEU A 185 1.09 18.76 5.97
N SER A 186 0.26 19.36 5.11
CA SER A 186 -1.04 19.88 5.52
C SER A 186 -2.01 18.82 6.03
N TYR A 187 -1.82 17.54 5.66
CA TYR A 187 -2.56 16.41 6.26
C TYR A 187 -2.31 16.32 7.76
N PHE A 188 -1.08 16.61 8.20
CA PHE A 188 -0.65 16.61 9.60
C PHE A 188 -0.81 17.98 10.25
N SER A 189 -1.85 18.73 9.90
CA SER A 189 -2.14 20.00 10.60
C SER A 189 -2.58 19.70 12.03
N GLY A 190 -1.99 20.40 13.00
CA GLY A 190 -2.26 20.16 14.43
C GLY A 190 -1.26 19.22 15.11
N TYR A 191 -0.24 18.74 14.39
CA TYR A 191 0.90 18.02 14.96
C TYR A 191 2.05 19.02 15.16
N PRO A 192 2.37 19.42 16.40
CA PRO A 192 3.33 20.49 16.68
C PRO A 192 4.69 20.34 15.99
N SER A 193 5.22 19.12 15.90
CA SER A 193 6.51 18.86 15.25
C SER A 193 6.51 19.09 13.74
N LEU A 194 5.35 18.96 13.08
CA LEU A 194 5.20 19.13 11.63
C LEU A 194 4.57 20.48 11.25
N ASP A 195 3.86 21.14 12.17
CA ASP A 195 3.34 22.49 11.98
C ASP A 195 4.46 23.54 11.87
N LEU A 196 5.58 23.34 12.56
CA LEU A 196 6.72 24.25 12.45
C LEU A 196 7.31 24.28 11.01
N PRO A 197 7.73 23.14 10.41
CA PRO A 197 8.11 23.07 9.00
C PRO A 197 7.05 23.63 8.05
N LYS A 198 5.76 23.35 8.30
CA LYS A 198 4.66 23.84 7.45
C LYS A 198 4.63 25.37 7.38
N ARG A 199 4.64 26.05 8.54
CA ARG A 199 4.65 27.54 8.59
C ARG A 199 5.92 28.12 7.99
N ASP A 200 7.04 27.43 8.16
CA ASP A 200 8.31 27.88 7.61
C ASP A 200 8.31 27.86 6.07
N ILE A 201 7.66 26.85 5.47
CA ILE A 201 7.38 26.84 4.03
C ILE A 201 6.50 28.04 3.64
N GLU A 202 5.40 28.29 4.36
CA GLU A 202 4.48 29.41 4.06
C GLU A 202 5.21 30.76 4.04
N ALA A 203 6.13 30.97 4.99
CA ALA A 203 6.94 32.19 5.09
C ALA A 203 7.94 32.34 3.93
N ASN A 204 8.56 31.25 3.50
CA ASN A 204 9.67 31.29 2.55
C ASN A 204 9.30 31.01 1.09
N PHE A 205 8.12 30.43 0.83
CA PHE A 205 7.70 29.98 -0.50
C PHE A 205 7.75 31.07 -1.57
N LYS A 206 7.38 32.31 -1.22
CA LYS A 206 7.43 33.44 -2.14
C LYS A 206 8.87 33.76 -2.56
N PHE A 207 9.83 33.72 -1.64
CA PHE A 207 11.24 33.96 -1.95
C PHE A 207 11.81 32.87 -2.85
N VAL A 208 11.48 31.60 -2.60
CA VAL A 208 11.84 30.46 -3.46
C VAL A 208 11.31 30.68 -4.88
N LYS A 209 10.03 31.02 -5.02
CA LYS A 209 9.42 31.25 -6.33
C LYS A 209 10.05 32.42 -7.06
N SER A 210 10.32 33.52 -6.37
CA SER A 210 10.97 34.71 -6.95
C SER A 210 12.41 34.43 -7.36
N ALA A 211 13.18 33.66 -6.57
CA ALA A 211 14.55 33.29 -6.88
C ALA A 211 14.66 32.38 -8.11
N LEU A 212 13.64 31.56 -8.36
CA LEU A 212 13.57 30.64 -9.49
C LEU A 212 12.84 31.22 -10.71
N ALA A 213 12.36 32.46 -10.63
CA ALA A 213 11.75 33.13 -11.77
C ALA A 213 12.83 33.39 -12.82
N THR A 214 12.72 32.72 -13.97
CA THR A 214 13.63 32.93 -15.10
C THR A 214 13.40 34.31 -15.69
N ILE A 215 14.48 35.08 -15.88
CA ILE A 215 14.44 36.29 -16.69
C ILE A 215 14.41 35.86 -18.17
N ASP A 216 13.40 36.32 -18.90
CA ASP A 216 13.24 36.04 -20.34
C ASP A 216 14.54 36.37 -21.08
N GLY A 217 15.10 35.37 -21.76
CA GLY A 217 16.33 35.49 -22.56
C GLY A 217 17.64 35.08 -21.86
N SER A 218 17.62 34.73 -20.57
CA SER A 218 18.80 34.16 -19.91
C SER A 218 19.02 32.68 -20.29
N ARG A 219 20.26 32.29 -20.62
CA ARG A 219 20.66 30.89 -20.88
C ARG A 219 21.04 30.12 -19.63
N GLN A 220 21.04 30.77 -18.46
CA GLN A 220 21.40 30.12 -17.20
C GLN A 220 20.20 29.34 -16.65
N GLU A 221 20.46 28.09 -16.26
CA GLU A 221 19.47 27.31 -15.54
C GLU A 221 19.21 27.96 -14.17
N PRO A 222 17.95 28.01 -13.70
CA PRO A 222 17.61 28.64 -12.44
C PRO A 222 18.19 27.84 -11.28
N VAL A 223 18.98 28.49 -10.42
CA VAL A 223 19.61 27.89 -9.25
C VAL A 223 19.24 28.74 -8.03
N LEU A 224 18.78 28.08 -6.97
CA LEU A 224 18.55 28.72 -5.68
C LEU A 224 19.81 29.40 -5.11
N PRO A 225 19.69 30.61 -4.55
CA PRO A 225 20.72 31.22 -3.72
C PRO A 225 21.10 30.35 -2.52
N ALA A 226 22.35 30.43 -2.09
CA ALA A 226 22.90 29.61 -1.00
C ALA A 226 22.05 29.66 0.28
N GLN A 227 21.50 30.82 0.65
CA GLN A 227 20.65 30.96 1.84
C GLN A 227 19.37 30.12 1.76
N LEU A 228 18.66 30.16 0.61
CA LEU A 228 17.46 29.37 0.40
C LEU A 228 17.78 27.88 0.25
N LEU A 229 18.96 27.55 -0.28
CA LEU A 229 19.44 26.19 -0.38
C LEU A 229 19.70 25.59 1.02
N THR A 230 20.46 26.28 1.87
CA THR A 230 20.69 25.85 3.27
C THR A 230 19.38 25.70 4.02
N TRP A 231 18.49 26.68 3.93
CA TRP A 231 17.17 26.61 4.54
C TRP A 231 16.38 25.37 4.10
N LEU A 232 16.36 25.09 2.79
CA LEU A 232 15.61 23.96 2.26
C LEU A 232 16.17 22.60 2.73
N LEU A 233 17.50 22.50 2.84
CA LEU A 233 18.16 21.30 3.39
C LEU A 233 17.86 21.11 4.88
N GLU A 234 17.86 22.18 5.67
CA GLU A 234 17.49 22.14 7.08
C GLU A 234 16.02 21.74 7.26
N LEU A 235 15.13 22.27 6.42
CA LEU A 235 13.72 21.94 6.39
C LEU A 235 13.50 20.43 6.10
N THR A 236 14.08 19.91 5.01
CA THR A 236 13.91 18.50 4.63
C THR A 236 14.49 17.57 5.69
N GLN A 237 15.67 17.89 6.23
CA GLN A 237 16.28 17.09 7.29
C GLN A 237 15.43 17.07 8.57
N THR A 238 14.82 18.21 8.94
CA THR A 238 13.92 18.30 10.10
C THR A 238 12.72 17.38 9.92
N ILE A 239 12.08 17.41 8.75
CA ILE A 239 10.94 16.55 8.43
C ILE A 239 11.35 15.07 8.44
N ILE A 240 12.44 14.71 7.77
CA ILE A 240 12.97 13.34 7.71
C ILE A 240 13.23 12.82 9.12
N THR A 241 13.91 13.60 9.95
CA THR A 241 14.25 13.21 11.33
C THR A 241 12.99 13.03 12.17
N THR A 242 12.04 13.95 12.07
CA THR A 242 10.77 13.90 12.81
C THR A 242 9.99 12.64 12.44
N VAL A 243 9.74 12.41 11.15
CA VAL A 243 8.99 11.24 10.67
C VAL A 243 9.72 9.94 11.01
N SER A 244 11.05 9.89 10.85
CA SER A 244 11.84 8.69 11.14
C SER A 244 11.92 8.36 12.63
N SER A 245 11.83 9.38 13.50
CA SER A 245 11.79 9.19 14.96
C SER A 245 10.44 8.73 15.49
N LEU A 246 9.37 8.85 14.68
CA LEU A 246 7.98 8.50 15.02
C LEU A 246 7.59 8.94 16.45
N PRO A 247 7.58 10.25 16.75
CA PRO A 247 7.15 10.75 18.05
C PRO A 247 5.71 10.33 18.36
N GLU A 248 5.37 10.28 19.66
CA GLU A 248 4.08 9.80 20.16
C GLU A 248 2.87 10.46 19.48
N GLU A 249 2.98 11.74 19.16
CA GLU A 249 1.93 12.43 18.40
C GLU A 249 1.65 11.76 17.05
N LEU A 250 2.66 11.28 16.33
CA LEU A 250 2.50 10.60 15.04
C LEU A 250 2.15 9.10 15.15
N THR A 251 2.18 8.50 16.35
CA THR A 251 1.93 7.07 16.51
C THR A 251 0.48 6.71 16.79
N GLY A 252 -0.40 7.68 17.09
CA GLY A 252 -1.80 7.44 17.46
C GLY A 252 -2.54 6.44 16.56
N GLU A 253 -2.55 6.69 15.25
CA GLU A 253 -3.21 5.81 14.26
C GLU A 253 -2.46 4.48 14.01
N ILE A 254 -1.21 4.38 14.48
CA ILE A 254 -0.36 3.18 14.38
C ILE A 254 -0.57 2.27 15.62
N MET A 255 -1.00 2.85 16.74
CA MET A 255 -1.10 2.16 18.03
C MET A 255 -1.93 0.86 18.00
N PRO A 256 -3.07 0.76 17.31
CA PRO A 256 -3.83 -0.50 17.27
C PRO A 256 -3.01 -1.67 16.68
N VAL A 257 -2.20 -1.40 15.65
CA VAL A 257 -1.33 -2.40 15.02
C VAL A 257 -0.10 -2.71 15.89
N LEU A 258 0.46 -1.70 16.56
CA LEU A 258 1.56 -1.89 17.50
C LEU A 258 1.13 -2.71 18.71
N ALA A 259 -0.07 -2.44 19.24
CA ALA A 259 -0.64 -3.21 20.34
C ALA A 259 -0.78 -4.69 19.97
N TYR A 260 -1.31 -4.99 18.77
CA TYR A 260 -1.32 -6.36 18.25
C TYR A 260 0.09 -6.96 18.17
N SER A 261 1.04 -6.23 17.60
CA SER A 261 2.41 -6.73 17.39
C SER A 261 3.16 -7.02 18.70
N LEU A 262 2.84 -6.29 19.78
CA LEU A 262 3.42 -6.49 21.11
C LEU A 262 2.79 -7.67 21.88
N LEU A 263 1.62 -8.13 21.47
CA LEU A 263 0.90 -9.26 22.08
C LEU A 263 1.33 -10.63 21.50
N GLN A 264 2.18 -10.66 20.47
CA GLN A 264 2.67 -11.88 19.76
C GLN A 264 4.09 -12.32 20.17
#